data_AF-A0A955CD67-F1
#
_entry.id   AF-A0A955CD67-F1
#
_cell.length_a   1.000
_cell.length_b   1.000
_cell.length_c   1.000
_cell.angle_alpha   90.00
_cell.angle_beta   90.00
_cell.angle_gamma   90.00
#
_symmetry.space_group_name_H-M   'P 1'
#
loop_
_entity.id
_entity.type
_entity.pdbx_description
1 polymer ?
#
loop_
_entity_poly.entity_id
_entity_poly.type
_entity_poly.pdbx_seq_one_letter_code
_entity_poly.pdbx_strand_id
1 'polypeptide(L)'
;MLRKRTFAGLLAAASLSAGSAAHAQLEDFTWSGGVGAQSWNQSGNWTPAGVPTGNLHSANFSVPLAGDLTVDAGSRTIAGVTLGGTSGGVTTTIGGTGTLSFQNAYVPDEEAVNADFNGNTFVDGADFVIWQRNIGLIEQEGNENGDANADTVVDFVDYAIWEDLFTSGAEAVRPGRPFILSYGTQSGSNVIDANVQPLNTTLEIAGTHALTINGELSFTADAETGVSQAGLQVRSAGLVVTMNGDINVVNSDAANVDTEGGSVDFYINNGTRTQGTLVVNGELKGDGLVWIGTADNRTP
;
A
#
# COMPACT_ATOMS: atom_id res chain seq x y z
N MET A 1 -77.51 4.89 -22.15
CA MET A 1 -76.39 4.67 -23.10
C MET A 1 -75.13 5.24 -22.47
N LEU A 2 -74.31 4.41 -21.83
CA LEU A 2 -73.13 4.84 -21.05
C LEU A 2 -71.86 4.57 -21.88
N ARG A 3 -71.16 5.64 -22.30
CA ARG A 3 -69.92 5.55 -23.09
C ARG A 3 -68.72 5.27 -22.17
N LYS A 4 -68.09 4.11 -22.30
CA LYS A 4 -66.79 3.80 -21.70
C LYS A 4 -65.70 4.56 -22.46
N ARG A 5 -64.94 5.43 -21.77
CA ARG A 5 -63.72 6.07 -22.29
C ARG A 5 -62.52 5.31 -21.74
N THR A 6 -61.78 4.65 -22.61
CA THR A 6 -60.49 4.01 -22.34
C THR A 6 -59.40 5.09 -22.34
N PHE A 7 -58.79 5.33 -21.18
CA PHE A 7 -57.57 6.13 -21.07
C PHE A 7 -56.36 5.20 -21.28
N ALA A 8 -55.66 5.36 -22.40
CA ALA A 8 -54.36 4.76 -22.63
C ALA A 8 -53.30 5.68 -22.01
N GLY A 9 -52.88 5.38 -20.78
CA GLY A 9 -51.75 6.05 -20.13
C GLY A 9 -50.45 5.46 -20.66
N LEU A 10 -49.70 6.26 -21.43
CA LEU A 10 -48.35 5.94 -21.88
C LEU A 10 -47.40 6.13 -20.69
N LEU A 11 -47.00 5.05 -20.01
CA LEU A 11 -45.93 5.09 -19.01
C LEU A 11 -44.58 5.11 -19.75
N ALA A 12 -43.93 6.28 -19.80
CA ALA A 12 -42.54 6.38 -20.22
C ALA A 12 -41.65 6.03 -19.01
N ALA A 13 -41.10 4.83 -18.99
CA ALA A 13 -40.06 4.46 -18.04
C ALA A 13 -38.76 5.15 -18.44
N ALA A 14 -38.43 6.27 -17.80
CA ALA A 14 -37.11 6.86 -17.87
C ALA A 14 -36.17 6.00 -17.01
N SER A 15 -35.42 5.10 -17.63
CA SER A 15 -34.31 4.41 -16.97
C SER A 15 -33.18 5.43 -16.75
N LEU A 16 -33.14 6.00 -15.54
CA LEU A 16 -31.99 6.77 -15.08
C LEU A 16 -30.86 5.78 -14.80
N SER A 17 -29.99 5.53 -15.79
CA SER A 17 -28.74 4.82 -15.55
C SER A 17 -27.80 5.79 -14.84
N ALA A 18 -27.81 5.78 -13.51
CA ALA A 18 -26.73 6.36 -12.73
C ALA A 18 -25.47 5.55 -13.03
N GLY A 19 -24.65 6.04 -13.95
CA GLY A 19 -23.30 5.52 -14.12
C GLY A 19 -22.50 5.95 -12.91
N SER A 20 -22.33 5.06 -11.92
CA SER A 20 -21.29 5.21 -10.92
C SER A 20 -19.98 5.35 -11.68
N ALA A 21 -19.24 6.44 -11.45
CA ALA A 21 -17.91 6.57 -12.02
C ALA A 21 -17.11 5.36 -11.56
N ALA A 22 -16.49 4.62 -12.48
CA ALA A 22 -15.58 3.55 -12.10
C ALA A 22 -14.42 4.20 -11.35
N HIS A 23 -14.31 3.93 -10.06
CA HIS A 23 -13.22 4.43 -9.23
C HIS A 23 -11.91 3.81 -9.72
N ALA A 24 -10.82 4.57 -9.59
CA ALA A 24 -9.50 4.06 -9.90
C ALA A 24 -9.17 2.89 -8.95
N GLN A 25 -8.94 1.71 -9.50
CA GLN A 25 -8.45 0.54 -8.75
C GLN A 25 -6.94 0.41 -8.95
N LEU A 26 -6.25 -0.24 -8.01
CA LEU A 26 -4.88 -0.67 -8.24
C LEU A 26 -4.86 -1.75 -9.33
N GLU A 27 -4.03 -1.54 -10.34
CA GLU A 27 -3.76 -2.51 -11.39
C GLU A 27 -2.54 -3.34 -11.02
N ASP A 28 -2.76 -4.62 -10.73
CA ASP A 28 -1.69 -5.53 -10.33
C ASP A 28 -1.07 -6.25 -11.53
N PHE A 29 0.24 -6.13 -11.67
CA PHE A 29 1.02 -6.82 -12.70
C PHE A 29 1.87 -7.92 -12.06
N THR A 30 1.50 -9.17 -12.30
CA THR A 30 2.22 -10.33 -11.78
C THR A 30 3.34 -10.75 -12.72
N TRP A 31 4.54 -10.96 -12.18
CA TRP A 31 5.69 -11.45 -12.93
C TRP A 31 5.43 -12.84 -13.49
N SER A 32 5.53 -12.99 -14.80
CA SER A 32 5.46 -14.24 -15.54
C SER A 32 6.73 -14.52 -16.36
N GLY A 33 7.75 -13.65 -16.24
CA GLY A 33 9.04 -13.81 -16.89
C GLY A 33 9.88 -14.96 -16.30
N GLY A 34 11.05 -15.18 -16.90
CA GLY A 34 12.01 -16.18 -16.42
C GLY A 34 12.73 -15.79 -15.13
N VAL A 35 13.67 -16.64 -14.72
CA VAL A 35 14.65 -16.36 -13.65
C VAL A 35 15.95 -15.78 -14.24
N GLY A 36 16.91 -15.43 -13.40
CA GLY A 36 18.19 -14.82 -13.79
C GLY A 36 18.09 -13.32 -14.04
N ALA A 37 18.98 -12.78 -14.88
CA ALA A 37 18.96 -11.38 -15.27
C ALA A 37 17.82 -11.11 -16.27
N GLN A 38 16.93 -10.20 -15.91
CA GLN A 38 15.70 -9.88 -16.62
C GLN A 38 15.53 -8.36 -16.74
N SER A 39 14.67 -7.93 -17.66
CA SER A 39 14.32 -6.52 -17.81
C SER A 39 12.86 -6.30 -17.45
N TRP A 40 12.60 -5.28 -16.64
CA TRP A 40 11.26 -4.81 -16.30
C TRP A 40 10.44 -4.41 -17.54
N ASN A 41 11.12 -3.98 -18.61
CA ASN A 41 10.51 -3.36 -19.79
C ASN A 41 9.95 -4.36 -20.81
N GLN A 42 10.09 -5.65 -20.56
CA GLN A 42 9.56 -6.68 -21.44
C GLN A 42 8.10 -6.95 -21.06
N SER A 43 7.14 -6.41 -21.81
CA SER A 43 5.70 -6.55 -21.48
C SER A 43 5.23 -8.00 -21.39
N GLY A 44 5.90 -8.93 -22.10
CA GLY A 44 5.61 -10.36 -22.06
C GLY A 44 6.00 -11.05 -20.75
N ASN A 45 6.76 -10.38 -19.88
CA ASN A 45 7.12 -10.88 -18.55
C ASN A 45 6.10 -10.54 -17.47
N TRP A 46 4.96 -9.97 -17.85
CA TRP A 46 3.91 -9.53 -16.93
C TRP A 46 2.56 -10.13 -17.31
N THR A 47 1.74 -10.36 -16.29
CA THR A 47 0.34 -10.77 -16.42
C THR A 47 -0.51 -9.83 -15.55
N PRO A 48 -1.45 -9.06 -16.13
CA PRO A 48 -1.73 -8.95 -17.57
C PRO A 48 -0.53 -8.41 -18.38
N ALA A 49 -0.53 -8.66 -19.68
CA ALA A 49 0.55 -8.21 -20.55
C ALA A 49 0.62 -6.68 -20.59
N GLY A 50 1.75 -6.13 -20.20
CA GLY A 50 1.96 -4.69 -20.01
C GLY A 50 3.23 -4.46 -19.22
N VAL A 51 3.68 -3.21 -19.09
CA VAL A 51 4.78 -2.87 -18.20
C VAL A 51 4.17 -2.10 -17.03
N PRO A 52 4.31 -2.55 -15.78
CA PRO A 52 3.81 -1.79 -14.64
C PRO A 52 4.54 -0.45 -14.58
N THR A 53 3.79 0.63 -14.85
CA THR A 53 4.26 2.01 -14.83
C THR A 53 3.05 2.90 -14.60
N GLY A 54 3.05 3.64 -13.50
CA GLY A 54 1.96 4.51 -13.11
C GLY A 54 1.68 4.44 -11.61
N ASN A 55 1.06 5.49 -11.08
CA ASN A 55 0.72 5.63 -9.67
C ASN A 55 -0.51 4.80 -9.23
N LEU A 56 -1.04 3.96 -10.12
CA LEU A 56 -2.05 2.94 -9.82
C LEU A 56 -1.54 1.53 -10.10
N HIS A 57 -0.29 1.37 -10.57
CA HIS A 57 0.21 0.06 -10.97
C HIS A 57 1.03 -0.54 -9.83
N SER A 58 0.76 -1.79 -9.48
CA SER A 58 1.63 -2.58 -8.60
C SER A 58 2.41 -3.62 -9.41
N ALA A 59 3.61 -3.96 -8.94
CA ALA A 59 4.45 -4.98 -9.55
C ALA A 59 4.65 -6.15 -8.57
N ASN A 60 4.16 -7.33 -8.93
CA ASN A 60 4.19 -8.51 -8.07
C ASN A 60 5.22 -9.54 -8.56
N PHE A 61 6.36 -9.61 -7.87
CA PHE A 61 7.40 -10.62 -8.05
C PHE A 61 7.30 -11.79 -7.05
N SER A 62 6.27 -11.82 -6.20
CA SER A 62 6.05 -12.88 -5.23
C SER A 62 5.41 -14.12 -5.87
N VAL A 63 6.19 -14.79 -6.72
CA VAL A 63 5.74 -15.91 -7.55
C VAL A 63 6.62 -17.16 -7.34
N PRO A 64 6.18 -18.34 -7.79
CA PRO A 64 7.04 -19.53 -7.78
C PRO A 64 8.25 -19.33 -8.72
N LEU A 65 9.44 -19.21 -8.13
CA LEU A 65 10.70 -19.05 -8.85
C LEU A 65 11.59 -20.29 -8.66
N ALA A 66 12.13 -20.80 -9.77
CA ALA A 66 13.03 -21.96 -9.79
C ALA A 66 14.51 -21.60 -9.55
N GLY A 67 14.81 -20.31 -9.35
CA GLY A 67 16.15 -19.76 -9.15
C GLY A 67 16.09 -18.25 -8.90
N ASP A 68 17.26 -17.66 -8.64
CA ASP A 68 17.37 -16.23 -8.35
C ASP A 68 16.86 -15.38 -9.51
N LEU A 69 16.25 -14.25 -9.19
CA LEU A 69 15.70 -13.28 -10.14
C LEU A 69 16.37 -11.92 -9.90
N THR A 70 16.92 -11.33 -10.95
CA THR A 70 17.44 -9.96 -10.93
C THR A 70 16.77 -9.18 -12.05
N VAL A 71 16.01 -8.14 -11.69
CA VAL A 71 15.27 -7.32 -12.65
C VAL A 71 15.86 -5.93 -12.69
N ASP A 72 16.34 -5.51 -13.87
CA ASP A 72 16.68 -4.11 -14.12
C ASP A 72 15.39 -3.31 -14.32
N ALA A 73 15.07 -2.44 -13.35
CA ALA A 73 13.89 -1.60 -13.37
C ALA A 73 14.01 -0.39 -14.30
N GLY A 74 15.23 0.11 -14.55
CA GLY A 74 15.42 1.50 -15.01
C GLY A 74 14.76 2.50 -14.06
N SER A 75 14.30 3.65 -14.57
CA SER A 75 13.52 4.62 -13.79
C SER A 75 12.02 4.42 -13.98
N ARG A 76 11.27 4.24 -12.89
CA ARG A 76 9.84 3.88 -12.92
C ARG A 76 9.09 4.51 -11.77
N THR A 77 7.83 4.86 -12.01
CA THR A 77 6.87 5.21 -10.95
C THR A 77 5.87 4.07 -10.80
N ILE A 78 5.68 3.57 -9.59
CA ILE A 78 4.70 2.52 -9.25
C ILE A 78 3.98 2.84 -7.94
N ALA A 79 2.79 2.28 -7.75
CA ALA A 79 2.06 2.34 -6.49
C ALA A 79 2.71 1.42 -5.45
N GLY A 80 3.14 0.23 -5.86
CA GLY A 80 3.79 -0.68 -4.93
C GLY A 80 4.48 -1.85 -5.59
N VAL A 81 5.27 -2.55 -4.80
CA VAL A 81 6.01 -3.74 -5.25
C VAL A 81 5.91 -4.85 -4.22
N THR A 82 5.75 -6.08 -4.70
CA THR A 82 5.73 -7.29 -3.89
C THR A 82 6.90 -8.18 -4.30
N LEU A 83 7.71 -8.62 -3.35
CA LEU A 83 8.95 -9.37 -3.57
C LEU A 83 8.88 -10.75 -2.91
N GLY A 84 9.63 -11.70 -3.47
CA GLY A 84 9.98 -12.97 -2.83
C GLY A 84 9.55 -14.24 -3.55
N GLY A 85 10.49 -15.10 -3.92
CA GLY A 85 10.16 -16.39 -4.51
C GLY A 85 9.43 -17.32 -3.53
N THR A 86 8.33 -17.92 -3.98
CA THR A 86 7.44 -18.73 -3.12
C THR A 86 7.75 -20.23 -3.12
N SER A 87 8.54 -20.73 -4.08
CA SER A 87 8.84 -22.16 -4.24
C SER A 87 10.18 -22.62 -3.66
N GLY A 88 11.06 -21.70 -3.25
CA GLY A 88 12.38 -22.04 -2.72
C GLY A 88 13.13 -20.85 -2.14
N GLY A 89 14.29 -21.12 -1.55
CA GLY A 89 15.22 -20.09 -1.06
C GLY A 89 15.93 -19.43 -2.23
N VAL A 90 15.30 -18.43 -2.81
CA VAL A 90 15.84 -17.66 -3.94
C VAL A 90 15.97 -16.20 -3.56
N THR A 91 16.88 -15.51 -4.23
CA THR A 91 17.03 -14.07 -4.12
C THR A 91 16.20 -13.39 -5.21
N THR A 92 15.32 -12.46 -4.82
CA THR A 92 14.66 -11.53 -5.74
C THR A 92 15.29 -10.16 -5.59
N THR A 93 15.92 -9.67 -6.65
CA THR A 93 16.60 -8.36 -6.69
C THR A 93 15.92 -7.45 -7.70
N ILE A 94 15.52 -6.25 -7.26
CA ILE A 94 15.20 -5.13 -8.17
C ILE A 94 16.43 -4.23 -8.21
N GLY A 95 17.10 -4.18 -9.36
CA GLY A 95 18.30 -3.40 -9.57
C GLY A 95 18.20 -2.45 -10.75
N GLY A 96 19.36 -2.06 -11.26
CA GLY A 96 19.51 -1.07 -12.32
C GLY A 96 20.07 0.24 -11.79
N THR A 97 20.47 1.14 -12.70
CA THR A 97 21.00 2.46 -12.35
C THR A 97 19.92 3.54 -12.20
N GLY A 98 18.65 3.14 -12.26
CA GLY A 98 17.51 4.07 -12.22
C GLY A 98 16.93 4.24 -10.82
N THR A 99 15.82 4.98 -10.78
CA THR A 99 15.07 5.26 -9.55
C THR A 99 13.70 4.60 -9.61
N LEU A 100 13.37 3.84 -8.58
CA LEU A 100 12.04 3.34 -8.30
C LEU A 100 11.28 4.37 -7.46
N SER A 101 10.48 5.18 -8.13
CA SER A 101 9.62 6.18 -7.52
C SER A 101 8.29 5.58 -7.07
N PHE A 102 7.85 5.92 -5.87
CA PHE A 102 6.69 5.34 -5.22
C PHE A 102 5.61 6.40 -5.03
N GLN A 103 4.47 6.22 -5.70
CA GLN A 103 3.31 7.10 -5.60
C GLN A 103 2.06 6.27 -5.77
N ASN A 104 1.13 6.37 -4.83
CA ASN A 104 -0.15 5.68 -4.91
C ASN A 104 -1.28 6.70 -5.02
N ALA A 105 -1.98 6.72 -6.15
CA ALA A 105 -3.14 7.57 -6.40
C ALA A 105 -4.47 6.86 -6.11
N TYR A 106 -4.42 5.63 -5.56
CA TYR A 106 -5.61 4.92 -5.12
C TYR A 106 -6.27 5.70 -3.99
N VAL A 107 -7.54 6.05 -4.18
CA VAL A 107 -8.37 6.63 -3.12
C VAL A 107 -9.48 5.62 -2.89
N PRO A 108 -9.48 4.88 -1.77
CA PRO A 108 -10.60 4.00 -1.44
C PRO A 108 -11.86 4.86 -1.28
N ASP A 109 -13.02 4.28 -1.59
CA ASP A 109 -14.30 4.94 -1.32
C ASP A 109 -14.43 5.24 0.18
N GLU A 110 -14.99 6.38 0.57
CA GLU A 110 -15.06 6.80 1.98
C GLU A 110 -16.00 5.91 2.82
N GLU A 111 -16.86 5.10 2.19
CA GLU A 111 -17.51 3.94 2.82
C GLU A 111 -16.57 2.73 2.80
N ALA A 112 -15.36 2.94 3.34
CA ALA A 112 -14.24 2.04 3.16
C ALA A 112 -14.55 0.68 3.77
N VAL A 113 -14.65 -0.33 2.91
CA VAL A 113 -14.66 -1.73 3.32
C VAL A 113 -13.51 -1.98 4.29
N ASN A 114 -13.83 -2.23 5.56
CA ASN A 114 -12.84 -2.33 6.64
C ASN A 114 -13.17 -3.48 7.58
N ALA A 115 -12.42 -4.58 7.45
CA ALA A 115 -12.60 -5.75 8.30
C ALA A 115 -11.76 -5.75 9.60
N ASP A 116 -11.03 -4.67 9.91
CA ASP A 116 -10.33 -4.48 11.19
C ASP A 116 -11.33 -4.03 12.25
N PHE A 117 -12.05 -4.99 12.82
CA PHE A 117 -13.16 -4.74 13.73
C PHE A 117 -12.69 -4.47 15.16
N ASN A 118 -11.49 -4.92 15.54
CA ASN A 118 -10.95 -4.63 16.87
C ASN A 118 -10.15 -3.30 16.91
N GLY A 119 -9.92 -2.66 15.76
CA GLY A 119 -9.20 -1.39 15.61
C GLY A 119 -7.69 -1.48 15.91
N ASN A 120 -7.13 -2.69 15.99
CA ASN A 120 -5.70 -2.93 16.19
C ASN A 120 -4.91 -2.84 14.89
N THR A 121 -5.60 -2.58 13.77
CA THR A 121 -4.99 -2.32 12.47
C THR A 121 -4.42 -3.58 11.82
N PHE A 122 -5.02 -4.73 12.17
CA PHE A 122 -4.88 -6.07 11.61
C PHE A 122 -6.26 -6.68 11.43
N VAL A 123 -6.60 -7.10 10.21
CA VAL A 123 -7.62 -8.09 9.86
C VAL A 123 -7.00 -9.45 10.08
N ASP A 124 -7.31 -10.04 11.22
CA ASP A 124 -6.83 -11.37 11.59
C ASP A 124 -7.95 -12.22 12.21
N GLY A 125 -7.56 -13.31 12.87
CA GLY A 125 -8.51 -14.20 13.53
C GLY A 125 -9.28 -13.55 14.68
N ALA A 126 -8.77 -12.48 15.30
CA ALA A 126 -9.48 -11.72 16.32
C ALA A 126 -10.66 -10.94 15.72
N ASP A 127 -10.52 -10.38 14.53
CA ASP A 127 -11.60 -9.72 13.80
C ASP A 127 -12.65 -10.73 13.37
N PHE A 128 -12.21 -11.89 12.86
CA PHE A 128 -13.14 -12.98 12.58
C PHE A 128 -14.00 -13.34 13.79
N VAL A 129 -13.40 -13.37 14.98
CA VAL A 129 -14.12 -13.64 16.23
C VAL A 129 -15.11 -12.51 16.58
N ILE A 130 -14.81 -11.26 16.25
CA ILE A 130 -15.75 -10.13 16.42
C ILE A 130 -16.93 -10.28 15.48
N TRP A 131 -16.68 -10.43 14.17
CA TRP A 131 -17.75 -10.65 13.19
C TRP A 131 -18.62 -11.86 13.55
N GLN A 132 -17.99 -12.99 13.89
CA GLN A 132 -18.70 -14.22 14.25
C GLN A 132 -19.63 -14.03 15.47
N ARG A 133 -19.27 -13.17 16.43
CA ARG A 133 -20.10 -12.90 17.62
C ARG A 133 -21.28 -11.99 17.35
N ASN A 134 -21.21 -11.20 16.29
CA ASN A 134 -22.12 -10.10 16.00
C ASN A 134 -22.92 -10.30 14.70
N ILE A 135 -22.76 -11.42 14.01
CA ILE A 135 -23.56 -11.76 12.83
C ILE A 135 -25.07 -11.65 13.12
N GLY A 136 -25.78 -10.91 12.26
CA GLY A 136 -27.22 -10.63 12.35
C GLY A 136 -27.57 -9.35 13.12
N LEU A 137 -26.58 -8.59 13.62
CA LEU A 137 -26.82 -7.23 14.11
C LEU A 137 -27.21 -6.31 12.94
N ILE A 138 -28.06 -5.32 13.25
CA ILE A 138 -28.56 -4.29 12.33
C ILE A 138 -28.38 -2.92 12.97
N GLU A 139 -28.50 -1.84 12.19
CA GLU A 139 -28.32 -0.45 12.66
C GLU A 139 -26.95 -0.24 13.33
N GLN A 140 -25.90 -0.85 12.75
CA GLN A 140 -24.53 -0.63 13.22
C GLN A 140 -24.04 0.76 12.84
N GLU A 141 -23.35 1.41 13.77
CA GLU A 141 -22.62 2.65 13.54
C GLU A 141 -21.13 2.31 13.51
N GLY A 142 -20.59 2.01 12.33
CA GLY A 142 -19.18 1.66 12.16
C GLY A 142 -18.89 0.16 12.14
N ASN A 143 -17.62 -0.18 11.97
CA ASN A 143 -17.19 -1.55 11.67
C ASN A 143 -16.85 -2.37 12.91
N GLU A 144 -16.78 -1.78 14.12
CA GLU A 144 -16.30 -2.46 15.33
C GLU A 144 -17.12 -3.69 15.75
N ASN A 145 -18.33 -3.83 15.19
CA ASN A 145 -19.19 -4.98 15.41
C ASN A 145 -19.19 -5.97 14.24
N GLY A 146 -18.32 -5.82 13.24
CA GLY A 146 -18.24 -6.73 12.10
C GLY A 146 -18.90 -6.23 10.82
N ASP A 147 -19.39 -4.99 10.78
CA ASP A 147 -19.97 -4.37 9.58
C ASP A 147 -18.82 -3.81 8.72
N ALA A 148 -18.29 -4.66 7.84
CA ALA A 148 -17.13 -4.32 7.04
C ALA A 148 -17.50 -3.36 5.92
N ASN A 149 -18.69 -3.45 5.33
CA ASN A 149 -19.10 -2.61 4.20
C ASN A 149 -19.84 -1.32 4.59
N ALA A 150 -20.01 -1.08 5.89
CA ALA A 150 -20.73 0.07 6.45
C ALA A 150 -22.20 0.15 5.99
N ASP A 151 -22.84 -0.97 5.66
CA ASP A 151 -24.24 -1.01 5.23
C ASP A 151 -25.24 -1.09 6.40
N THR A 152 -24.73 -0.99 7.63
CA THR A 152 -25.41 -1.06 8.92
C THR A 152 -25.87 -2.47 9.32
N VAL A 153 -25.54 -3.51 8.55
CA VAL A 153 -25.89 -4.91 8.81
C VAL A 153 -24.63 -5.75 8.89
N VAL A 154 -24.53 -6.60 9.91
CA VAL A 154 -23.43 -7.58 10.00
C VAL A 154 -23.90 -8.90 9.42
N ASP A 155 -23.46 -9.23 8.21
CA ASP A 155 -23.87 -10.45 7.52
C ASP A 155 -22.73 -11.17 6.78
N PHE A 156 -23.06 -12.00 5.79
CA PHE A 156 -22.09 -12.78 5.03
C PHE A 156 -21.34 -11.96 3.97
N VAL A 157 -21.82 -10.77 3.60
CA VAL A 157 -21.08 -9.82 2.76
C VAL A 157 -19.85 -9.33 3.51
N ASP A 158 -19.98 -9.00 4.80
CA ASP A 158 -18.84 -8.59 5.63
C ASP A 158 -17.82 -9.70 5.83
N TYR A 159 -18.29 -10.93 5.97
CA TYR A 159 -17.41 -12.09 6.03
C TYR A 159 -16.59 -12.26 4.76
N ALA A 160 -17.20 -12.08 3.59
CA ALA A 160 -16.48 -12.15 2.32
C ALA A 160 -15.40 -11.06 2.23
N ILE A 161 -15.70 -9.85 2.72
CA ILE A 161 -14.72 -8.76 2.82
C ILE A 161 -13.59 -9.12 3.78
N TRP A 162 -13.90 -9.66 4.96
CA TRP A 162 -12.88 -10.15 5.89
C TRP A 162 -12.01 -11.23 5.26
N GLU A 163 -12.59 -12.21 4.56
CA GLU A 163 -11.85 -13.31 3.92
C GLU A 163 -10.92 -12.78 2.81
N ASP A 164 -11.39 -11.85 1.98
CA ASP A 164 -10.60 -11.21 0.93
C ASP A 164 -9.44 -10.38 1.53
N LEU A 165 -9.69 -9.62 2.59
CA LEU A 165 -8.67 -8.80 3.26
C LEU A 165 -7.66 -9.63 4.08
N PHE A 166 -8.12 -10.71 4.73
CA PHE A 166 -7.28 -11.65 5.46
C PHE A 166 -6.32 -12.39 4.55
N THR A 167 -6.80 -12.85 3.38
CA THR A 167 -6.00 -13.67 2.46
C THR A 167 -5.06 -12.88 1.56
N SER A 168 -5.42 -11.64 1.23
CA SER A 168 -4.56 -10.73 0.45
C SER A 168 -3.35 -10.21 1.23
N GLY A 169 -3.32 -10.40 2.56
CA GLY A 169 -2.32 -9.76 3.42
C GLY A 169 -2.40 -8.23 3.33
N ALA A 170 -3.58 -7.69 2.99
CA ALA A 170 -3.86 -6.26 2.77
C ALA A 170 -3.54 -5.39 3.99
N GLU A 171 -3.33 -6.00 5.16
CA GLU A 171 -2.87 -5.39 6.41
C GLU A 171 -1.46 -4.83 6.41
N ALA A 172 -0.65 -5.27 5.45
CA ALA A 172 0.68 -4.75 5.31
C ALA A 172 0.69 -3.23 5.12
N VAL A 173 -0.25 -2.69 4.33
CA VAL A 173 -0.19 -1.32 3.81
C VAL A 173 -1.56 -0.68 3.63
N ARG A 174 -1.65 0.60 3.97
CA ARG A 174 -2.90 1.37 3.86
C ARG A 174 -3.24 1.65 2.39
N PRO A 175 -4.52 1.55 2.01
CA PRO A 175 -5.02 2.13 0.76
C PRO A 175 -4.51 3.56 0.52
N GLY A 176 -4.08 3.83 -0.71
CA GLY A 176 -3.59 5.15 -1.11
C GLY A 176 -2.19 5.51 -0.62
N ARG A 177 -1.52 4.60 0.11
CA ARG A 177 -0.09 4.74 0.40
C ARG A 177 0.72 3.82 -0.49
N PRO A 178 1.90 4.25 -0.95
CA PRO A 178 2.75 3.36 -1.69
C PRO A 178 3.43 2.36 -0.77
N PHE A 179 3.81 1.22 -1.35
CA PHE A 179 4.21 0.08 -0.55
C PHE A 179 5.33 -0.77 -1.12
N ILE A 180 6.03 -1.46 -0.20
CA ILE A 180 6.91 -2.59 -0.49
C ILE A 180 6.48 -3.76 0.38
N LEU A 181 6.10 -4.87 -0.25
CA LEU A 181 5.81 -6.13 0.43
C LEU A 181 6.98 -7.10 0.22
N SER A 182 7.51 -7.63 1.31
CA SER A 182 8.65 -8.55 1.31
C SER A 182 8.23 -9.91 1.87
N TYR A 183 7.93 -10.83 0.96
CA TYR A 183 7.52 -12.21 1.26
C TYR A 183 8.60 -13.20 0.78
N GLY A 184 8.24 -14.48 0.71
CA GLY A 184 9.10 -15.55 0.22
C GLY A 184 9.35 -16.63 1.28
N THR A 185 10.24 -17.56 0.95
CA THR A 185 10.63 -18.63 1.88
C THR A 185 11.67 -18.17 2.89
N GLN A 186 11.84 -18.91 3.99
CA GLN A 186 12.76 -18.54 5.08
C GLN A 186 14.22 -18.39 4.62
N SER A 187 14.65 -19.13 3.59
CA SER A 187 16.01 -19.07 3.04
C SER A 187 16.13 -18.19 1.80
N GLY A 188 15.07 -17.47 1.41
CA GLY A 188 15.13 -16.48 0.35
C GLY A 188 15.86 -15.20 0.79
N SER A 189 15.91 -14.23 -0.11
CA SER A 189 16.34 -12.86 0.19
C SER A 189 15.65 -11.88 -0.76
N ASN A 190 15.23 -10.73 -0.24
CA ASN A 190 14.66 -9.65 -1.05
C ASN A 190 15.58 -8.43 -1.01
N VAL A 191 15.96 -7.94 -2.19
CA VAL A 191 16.94 -6.87 -2.36
C VAL A 191 16.42 -5.82 -3.32
N ILE A 192 16.58 -4.55 -2.96
CA ILE A 192 16.40 -3.41 -3.88
C ILE A 192 17.74 -2.69 -4.00
N ASP A 193 18.41 -2.90 -5.13
CA ASP A 193 19.66 -2.22 -5.49
C ASP A 193 19.42 -0.90 -6.21
N ALA A 194 18.23 -0.69 -6.79
CA ALA A 194 17.85 0.57 -7.40
C ALA A 194 17.64 1.67 -6.34
N ASN A 195 17.81 2.93 -6.74
CA ASN A 195 17.45 4.05 -5.87
C ASN A 195 15.94 4.04 -5.60
N VAL A 196 15.52 4.44 -4.41
CA VAL A 196 14.12 4.47 -3.99
C VAL A 196 13.70 5.90 -3.74
N GLN A 197 12.53 6.29 -4.26
CA GLN A 197 12.02 7.66 -4.09
C GLN A 197 10.51 7.71 -3.82
N PRO A 198 10.07 7.76 -2.56
CA PRO A 198 8.68 8.03 -2.24
C PRO A 198 8.30 9.48 -2.62
N LEU A 199 7.21 9.64 -3.35
CA LEU A 199 6.76 10.94 -3.86
C LEU A 199 5.65 11.52 -2.98
N ASN A 200 6.02 12.46 -2.11
CA ASN A 200 5.12 13.22 -1.23
C ASN A 200 4.16 12.36 -0.38
N THR A 201 4.62 11.21 0.10
CA THR A 201 3.80 10.31 0.91
C THR A 201 4.66 9.35 1.72
N THR A 202 4.04 8.68 2.67
CA THR A 202 4.70 7.66 3.49
C THR A 202 4.82 6.36 2.69
N LEU A 203 6.04 5.88 2.50
CA LEU A 203 6.31 4.53 2.02
C LEU A 203 6.12 3.53 3.17
N GLU A 204 5.19 2.60 2.99
CA GLU A 204 4.95 1.53 3.95
C GLU A 204 5.65 0.24 3.49
N ILE A 205 6.42 -0.37 4.39
CA ILE A 205 7.14 -1.62 4.14
C ILE A 205 6.63 -2.68 5.10
N ALA A 206 6.31 -3.83 4.55
CA ALA A 206 5.69 -4.91 5.29
C ALA A 206 6.05 -6.28 4.70
N GLY A 207 5.56 -7.33 5.33
CA GLY A 207 5.76 -8.71 4.92
C GLY A 207 6.42 -9.57 5.99
N THR A 208 6.77 -10.80 5.62
CA THR A 208 7.26 -11.83 6.53
C THR A 208 8.75 -12.13 6.36
N HIS A 209 9.41 -11.48 5.40
CA HIS A 209 10.79 -11.75 5.04
C HIS A 209 11.64 -10.48 5.06
N ALA A 210 12.88 -10.59 5.53
CA ALA A 210 13.78 -9.44 5.62
C ALA A 210 14.00 -8.76 4.25
N LEU A 211 14.08 -7.44 4.26
CA LEU A 211 14.31 -6.63 3.07
C LEU A 211 15.64 -5.88 3.20
N THR A 212 16.45 -5.91 2.15
CA THR A 212 17.65 -5.07 2.04
C THR A 212 17.47 -4.05 0.93
N ILE A 213 17.73 -2.77 1.22
CA ILE A 213 17.74 -1.69 0.23
C ILE A 213 19.16 -1.13 0.17
N ASN A 214 19.84 -1.38 -0.95
CA ASN A 214 21.21 -0.93 -1.20
C ASN A 214 21.27 0.40 -1.95
N GLY A 215 20.24 0.73 -2.75
CA GLY A 215 20.15 2.02 -3.42
C GLY A 215 19.90 3.17 -2.44
N GLU A 216 20.16 4.39 -2.89
CA GLU A 216 19.87 5.60 -2.12
C GLU A 216 18.35 5.74 -1.94
N LEU A 217 17.93 6.09 -0.72
CA LEU A 217 16.56 6.46 -0.44
C LEU A 217 16.47 7.99 -0.44
N SER A 218 15.70 8.55 -1.36
CA SER A 218 15.53 10.00 -1.48
C SER A 218 14.08 10.42 -1.26
N PHE A 219 13.88 11.47 -0.48
CA PHE A 219 12.58 12.10 -0.29
C PHE A 219 12.63 13.51 -0.82
N THR A 220 11.58 13.89 -1.54
CA THR A 220 11.36 15.28 -1.95
C THR A 220 10.01 15.67 -1.42
N ALA A 221 9.99 16.53 -0.41
CA ALA A 221 8.75 17.13 0.08
C ALA A 221 8.11 17.96 -1.04
N ASP A 222 6.78 17.99 -1.08
CA ASP A 222 6.06 18.84 -2.02
C ASP A 222 5.99 20.27 -1.47
N ALA A 223 6.38 21.23 -2.32
CA ALA A 223 6.36 22.64 -1.97
C ALA A 223 4.92 23.21 -1.92
N GLU A 224 3.94 22.52 -2.52
CA GLU A 224 2.63 23.11 -2.80
C GLU A 224 1.67 23.14 -1.60
N THR A 225 1.78 22.18 -0.66
CA THR A 225 0.79 22.05 0.43
C THR A 225 1.32 22.49 1.80
N GLY A 226 2.63 22.77 1.92
CA GLY A 226 3.28 23.22 3.16
C GLY A 226 3.23 22.21 4.31
N VAL A 227 2.86 20.95 4.04
CA VAL A 227 2.90 19.84 5.00
C VAL A 227 3.36 18.60 4.24
N SER A 228 4.62 18.21 4.44
CA SER A 228 5.13 16.94 3.94
C SER A 228 4.53 15.78 4.74
N GLN A 229 3.96 14.80 4.03
CA GLN A 229 3.61 13.50 4.61
C GLN A 229 4.64 12.41 4.26
N ALA A 230 5.83 12.83 3.82
CA ALA A 230 6.91 11.91 3.49
C ALA A 230 7.31 11.12 4.74
N GLY A 231 7.43 9.80 4.56
CA GLY A 231 7.77 8.93 5.66
C GLY A 231 8.20 7.56 5.19
N LEU A 232 8.78 6.81 6.11
CA LEU A 232 9.10 5.41 5.97
C LEU A 232 8.56 4.67 7.19
N GLN A 233 7.76 3.63 6.99
CA GLN A 233 7.20 2.84 8.09
C GLN A 233 7.40 1.35 7.85
N VAL A 234 7.97 0.64 8.82
CA VAL A 234 8.03 -0.84 8.81
C VAL A 234 6.87 -1.40 9.64
N ARG A 235 5.87 -1.96 8.97
CA ARG A 235 4.55 -2.27 9.54
C ARG A 235 4.44 -3.65 10.16
N SER A 236 5.16 -4.64 9.65
CA SER A 236 5.04 -6.02 10.13
C SER A 236 5.93 -6.29 11.34
N ALA A 237 5.36 -6.87 12.40
CA ALA A 237 6.11 -7.30 13.58
C ALA A 237 7.23 -8.28 13.21
N GLY A 238 8.44 -8.03 13.74
CA GLY A 238 9.60 -8.89 13.48
C GLY A 238 10.23 -8.74 12.09
N LEU A 239 9.61 -7.98 11.18
CA LEU A 239 10.24 -7.63 9.91
C LEU A 239 11.47 -6.74 10.16
N VAL A 240 12.58 -7.09 9.54
CA VAL A 240 13.80 -6.27 9.54
C VAL A 240 14.01 -5.71 8.14
N VAL A 241 14.08 -4.38 8.04
CA VAL A 241 14.46 -3.66 6.83
C VAL A 241 15.85 -3.07 7.05
N THR A 242 16.80 -3.41 6.18
CA THR A 242 18.16 -2.88 6.23
C THR A 242 18.38 -1.91 5.09
N MET A 243 18.69 -0.66 5.42
CA MET A 243 19.06 0.41 4.49
C MET A 243 20.58 0.53 4.46
N ASN A 244 21.21 0.05 3.38
CA ASN A 244 22.65 0.18 3.17
C ASN A 244 23.01 1.46 2.40
N GLY A 245 22.11 1.94 1.54
CA GLY A 245 22.25 3.24 0.89
C GLY A 245 21.96 4.40 1.84
N ASP A 246 22.42 5.59 1.45
CA ASP A 246 22.14 6.82 2.18
C ASP A 246 20.63 7.15 2.15
N ILE A 247 20.17 7.84 3.19
CA ILE A 247 18.83 8.43 3.26
C ILE A 247 19.00 9.94 3.07
N ASN A 248 18.55 10.46 1.93
CA ASN A 248 18.60 11.86 1.58
C ASN A 248 17.21 12.51 1.68
N VAL A 249 17.02 13.41 2.64
CA VAL A 249 15.77 14.14 2.83
C VAL A 249 15.92 15.55 2.27
N VAL A 250 15.22 15.85 1.18
CA VAL A 250 15.20 17.19 0.61
C VAL A 250 13.87 17.85 0.94
N ASN A 251 13.90 18.75 1.92
CA ASN A 251 12.78 19.64 2.17
C ASN A 251 12.76 20.78 1.14
N SER A 252 11.64 20.93 0.44
CA SER A 252 11.40 22.02 -0.51
C SER A 252 10.66 23.22 0.11
N ASP A 253 10.13 23.08 1.33
CA ASP A 253 9.28 24.07 2.02
C ASP A 253 10.03 25.01 2.98
N ALA A 254 11.37 25.04 2.90
CA ALA A 254 12.33 25.71 3.79
C ALA A 254 12.07 27.19 4.15
N ALA A 255 10.99 27.81 3.65
CA ALA A 255 10.55 29.15 3.99
C ALA A 255 9.79 29.27 5.34
N ASN A 256 9.38 28.17 6.00
CA ASN A 256 8.53 28.23 7.21
C ASN A 256 9.13 27.62 8.51
N VAL A 257 10.46 27.51 8.60
CA VAL A 257 11.14 26.70 9.64
C VAL A 257 11.16 27.33 11.05
N ASP A 258 10.77 28.59 11.23
CA ASP A 258 11.08 29.35 12.47
C ASP A 258 9.93 29.57 13.47
N THR A 259 8.76 28.93 13.30
CA THR A 259 7.72 28.95 14.35
C THR A 259 7.75 27.65 15.14
N GLU A 260 7.94 27.72 16.46
CA GLU A 260 7.74 26.59 17.40
C GLU A 260 6.42 25.87 17.06
N GLY A 261 6.52 24.73 16.38
CA GLY A 261 5.38 24.08 15.70
C GLY A 261 5.58 23.76 14.21
N GLY A 262 6.77 24.01 13.64
CA GLY A 262 7.11 23.66 12.27
C GLY A 262 6.72 22.22 11.91
N SER A 263 6.18 22.04 10.70
CA SER A 263 5.78 20.72 10.20
C SER A 263 7.00 19.79 10.21
N VAL A 264 6.82 18.57 10.68
CA VAL A 264 7.84 17.52 10.49
C VAL A 264 7.87 17.19 9.00
N ASP A 265 9.06 17.23 8.42
CA ASP A 265 9.23 17.03 6.97
C ASP A 265 9.30 15.55 6.63
N PHE A 266 9.85 14.75 7.54
CA PHE A 266 10.07 13.35 7.32
C PHE A 266 9.92 12.49 8.58
N TYR A 267 9.15 11.41 8.47
CA TYR A 267 8.93 10.47 9.55
C TYR A 267 9.61 9.12 9.30
N ILE A 268 10.36 8.63 10.28
CA ILE A 268 10.88 7.25 10.29
C ILE A 268 10.18 6.48 11.39
N ASN A 269 9.47 5.41 11.00
CA ASN A 269 8.85 4.48 11.93
C ASN A 269 7.94 5.18 12.96
N ASN A 270 7.28 6.26 12.53
CA ASN A 270 6.32 6.99 13.36
C ASN A 270 4.94 6.36 13.26
N GLY A 271 4.32 6.10 14.41
CA GLY A 271 2.92 5.69 14.52
C GLY A 271 2.76 4.42 15.33
N THR A 272 1.56 4.26 15.89
CA THR A 272 1.15 3.06 16.67
C THR A 272 1.23 1.76 15.87
N ARG A 273 1.32 1.87 14.54
CA ARG A 273 1.33 0.74 13.60
C ARG A 273 2.73 0.32 13.13
N THR A 274 3.79 1.00 13.56
CA THR A 274 5.14 0.54 13.25
C THR A 274 5.54 -0.56 14.22
N GLN A 275 5.83 -1.75 13.70
CA GLN A 275 6.15 -2.92 14.51
C GLN A 275 7.45 -3.61 14.10
N GLY A 276 8.02 -3.24 12.94
CA GLY A 276 9.27 -3.79 12.47
C GLY A 276 10.50 -3.01 12.93
N THR A 277 11.66 -3.52 12.56
CA THR A 277 12.96 -2.89 12.81
C THR A 277 13.49 -2.28 11.51
N LEU A 278 13.90 -1.03 11.57
CA LEU A 278 14.68 -0.39 10.52
C LEU A 278 16.13 -0.29 10.97
N VAL A 279 17.05 -0.89 10.21
CA VAL A 279 18.49 -0.78 10.39
C VAL A 279 19.02 0.16 9.33
N VAL A 280 19.64 1.26 9.72
CA VAL A 280 20.24 2.23 8.80
C VAL A 280 21.76 2.16 8.92
N ASN A 281 22.40 1.69 7.85
CA ASN A 281 23.86 1.61 7.75
C ASN A 281 24.46 2.77 6.94
N GLY A 282 23.66 3.40 6.06
CA GLY A 282 24.05 4.58 5.28
C GLY A 282 23.99 5.89 6.09
N GLU A 283 24.39 7.00 5.46
CA GLU A 283 24.29 8.34 6.04
C GLU A 283 22.85 8.86 5.93
N LEU A 284 22.32 9.43 7.02
CA LEU A 284 21.10 10.25 6.99
C LEU A 284 21.50 11.71 6.80
N LYS A 285 21.15 12.30 5.66
CA LYS A 285 21.55 13.66 5.26
C LYS A 285 20.42 14.44 4.58
N GLY A 286 20.61 15.74 4.43
CA GLY A 286 19.71 16.64 3.73
C GLY A 286 19.24 17.81 4.60
N ASP A 287 18.24 18.53 4.10
CA ASP A 287 17.66 19.70 4.74
C ASP A 287 16.24 19.35 5.21
N GLY A 288 15.92 19.66 6.47
CA GLY A 288 14.58 19.48 7.04
C GLY A 288 14.55 18.86 8.44
N LEU A 289 13.36 18.79 9.01
CA LEU A 289 13.06 18.16 10.29
C LEU A 289 12.79 16.66 10.10
N VAL A 290 13.66 15.82 10.69
CA VAL A 290 13.47 14.38 10.74
C VAL A 290 12.94 13.97 12.11
N TRP A 291 11.89 13.16 12.12
CA TRP A 291 11.36 12.52 13.32
C TRP A 291 11.57 11.01 13.28
N ILE A 292 12.09 10.42 14.36
CA ILE A 292 12.34 8.98 14.47
C ILE A 292 11.57 8.38 15.65
N GLY A 293 10.79 7.33 15.37
CA GLY A 293 10.03 6.56 16.36
C GLY A 293 8.63 7.12 16.63
N THR A 294 7.94 6.55 17.63
CA THR A 294 6.58 6.95 17.98
C THR A 294 6.60 8.30 18.69
N ALA A 295 5.93 9.30 18.11
CA ALA A 295 5.51 10.47 18.88
C ALA A 295 4.52 10.00 19.95
N ASP A 296 4.96 9.85 21.20
CA ASP A 296 3.99 9.80 22.29
C ASP A 296 3.38 11.19 22.34
N ASN A 297 2.16 11.33 21.82
CA ASN A 297 1.44 12.60 21.70
C ASN A 297 1.04 13.18 23.08
N ARG A 298 1.72 12.76 24.15
CA ARG A 298 1.54 13.26 25.50
C ARG A 298 2.35 14.54 25.63
N THR A 299 1.68 15.62 25.22
CA THR A 299 1.80 17.03 25.65
C THR A 299 3.21 17.56 25.99
N PRO A 300 3.64 18.69 25.40
CA PRO A 300 4.94 19.30 25.71
C PRO A 300 5.15 19.54 27.22
#